data_AF-A0A0E9ZMG2-F1
#
_entry.id   AF-A0A0E9ZMG2-F1
#
_cell.length_a   1.000
_cell.length_b   1.000
_cell.length_c   1.000
_cell.angle_alpha   90.00
_cell.angle_beta   90.00
_cell.angle_gamma   90.00
#
_symmetry.space_group_name_H-M   'P 1'
#
loop_
_entity.id
_entity.type
_entity.pdbx_description
1 polymer ?
#
loop_
_entity_poly.entity_id
_entity_poly.type
_entity_poly.pdbx_seq_one_letter_code
_entity_poly.pdbx_strand_id
1 'polypeptide(L)'
;MITTPAEHQRLLRLATRASLAVASILVLSKALAWWLSGSVSLLAGLTDSALDAVASFLNLLAVHYALRPADDDHRFGHGKAEALAGMAQALFIGVSAVLIGVQAVERLHTPQPLGDTAIGIAVMLLSLALTLALLALQHKVIRLTGSTAVRADSLHYRSDLLLNSSILLALLLARFGWPQLDALFGLGIACYILWSALQIARESTAILMDKELPGDVGEDMAALVLAIPGVKGVHDLRTRVSGNQWFVQLHLELPGQLPLHEAHGLCVEASRVIRQRYSQADVLVHADPV
;
A
#
# COMPACT_ATOMS: atom_id res chain seq x y z
N MET A 1 -6.70 -8.51 -15.28
CA MET A 1 -6.76 -7.42 -16.28
C MET A 1 -5.52 -6.57 -16.10
N ILE A 2 -4.62 -6.57 -17.08
CA ILE A 2 -3.37 -5.80 -17.01
C ILE A 2 -3.75 -4.36 -17.39
N THR A 3 -3.73 -3.44 -16.43
CA THR A 3 -3.98 -2.01 -16.71
C THR A 3 -2.82 -1.44 -17.51
N THR A 4 -3.09 -0.60 -18.51
CA THR A 4 -2.02 0.07 -19.24
C THR A 4 -1.20 0.97 -18.29
N PRO A 5 0.09 1.26 -18.57
CA PRO A 5 0.91 2.14 -17.72
C PRO A 5 0.26 3.50 -17.46
N ALA A 6 -0.42 4.07 -18.46
CA ALA A 6 -1.14 5.34 -18.34
C ALA A 6 -2.39 5.25 -17.44
N GLU A 7 -3.17 4.16 -17.54
CA GLU A 7 -4.32 3.92 -16.66
C GLU A 7 -3.87 3.67 -15.22
N HIS A 8 -2.79 2.93 -15.02
CA HIS A 8 -2.21 2.68 -13.70
C HIS A 8 -1.83 3.99 -13.01
N GLN A 9 -1.09 4.88 -13.68
CA GLN A 9 -0.73 6.19 -13.15
C GLN A 9 -1.96 7.05 -12.81
N ARG A 10 -3.00 7.02 -13.66
CA ARG A 10 -4.24 7.75 -13.41
C ARG A 10 -4.97 7.21 -12.18
N LEU A 11 -5.06 5.89 -12.01
CA LEU A 11 -5.70 5.25 -10.86
C LEU A 11 -4.98 5.58 -9.55
N LEU A 12 -3.65 5.52 -9.53
CA LEU A 12 -2.87 5.90 -8.34
C LEU A 12 -3.06 7.36 -7.96
N ARG A 13 -2.99 8.28 -8.93
CA ARG A 13 -3.25 9.71 -8.69
C ARG A 13 -4.67 9.97 -8.22
N LEU A 14 -5.64 9.24 -8.75
CA LEU A 14 -7.04 9.38 -8.33
C LEU A 14 -7.21 8.88 -6.89
N ALA A 15 -6.64 7.72 -6.54
CA ALA A 15 -6.71 7.16 -5.20
C ALA A 15 -6.07 8.08 -4.15
N THR A 16 -4.86 8.58 -4.40
CA THR A 16 -4.17 9.45 -3.44
C THR A 16 -4.82 10.83 -3.32
N ARG A 17 -5.33 11.40 -4.42
CA ARG A 17 -6.08 12.67 -4.37
C ARG A 17 -7.43 12.52 -3.67
N ALA A 18 -8.13 11.41 -3.90
CA ALA A 18 -9.38 11.10 -3.21
C ALA A 18 -9.13 10.92 -1.72
N SER A 19 -8.07 10.21 -1.34
CA SER A 19 -7.64 10.05 0.05
C SER A 19 -7.38 11.40 0.72
N LEU A 20 -6.55 12.25 0.11
CA LEU A 20 -6.28 13.59 0.63
C LEU A 20 -7.54 14.46 0.73
N ALA A 21 -8.44 14.39 -0.26
CA ALA A 21 -9.69 15.14 -0.24
C ALA A 21 -10.60 14.68 0.91
N VAL A 22 -10.76 13.38 1.09
CA VAL A 22 -11.54 12.82 2.21
C VAL A 22 -10.91 13.18 3.54
N ALA A 23 -9.59 13.01 3.69
CA ALA A 23 -8.86 13.41 4.91
C ALA A 23 -9.10 14.89 5.23
N SER A 24 -8.99 15.77 4.23
CA SER A 24 -9.21 17.21 4.38
C SER A 24 -10.65 17.54 4.78
N ILE A 25 -11.64 16.87 4.17
CA ILE A 25 -13.06 17.02 4.52
C ILE A 25 -13.32 16.57 5.96
N LEU A 26 -12.72 15.45 6.39
CA LEU A 26 -12.86 14.94 7.75
C LEU A 26 -12.25 15.89 8.78
N VAL A 27 -11.05 16.43 8.51
CA VAL A 27 -10.42 17.45 9.36
C VAL A 27 -11.32 18.68 9.49
N LEU A 28 -11.82 19.22 8.36
CA LEU A 28 -12.69 20.40 8.37
C LEU A 28 -14.00 20.13 9.13
N SER A 29 -14.61 18.97 8.93
CA SER A 29 -15.85 18.58 9.60
C SER A 29 -15.67 18.47 11.11
N LYS A 30 -14.58 17.82 11.56
CA LYS A 30 -14.25 17.70 12.98
C LYS A 30 -13.84 19.04 13.60
N ALA A 31 -13.13 19.90 12.86
CA ALA A 31 -12.75 21.23 13.31
C ALA A 31 -13.99 22.12 13.54
N LEU A 32 -14.96 22.07 12.62
CA LEU A 32 -16.22 22.78 12.76
C LEU A 32 -17.03 22.25 13.95
N ALA A 33 -17.11 20.92 14.10
CA ALA A 33 -17.80 20.30 15.23
C ALA A 33 -17.15 20.64 16.58
N TRP A 34 -15.82 20.65 16.64
CA TRP A 34 -15.08 21.08 17.82
C TRP A 34 -15.36 22.55 18.15
N TRP A 35 -15.30 23.44 17.17
CA TRP A 35 -15.56 24.87 17.39
C TRP A 35 -16.99 25.11 17.92
N LEU A 36 -17.98 24.38 17.40
CA LEU A 36 -19.37 24.50 17.83
C LEU A 36 -19.63 23.86 19.20
N SER A 37 -18.96 22.76 19.54
CA SER A 37 -19.22 22.00 20.77
C SER A 37 -18.32 22.37 21.95
N GLY A 38 -17.14 22.96 21.71
CA GLY A 38 -16.14 23.26 22.75
C GLY A 38 -15.56 22.03 23.47
N SER A 39 -15.83 20.82 23.00
CA SER A 39 -15.50 19.58 23.70
C SER A 39 -14.03 19.17 23.50
N VAL A 40 -13.33 18.89 24.59
CA VAL A 40 -11.96 18.35 24.59
C VAL A 40 -11.90 16.98 23.87
N SER A 41 -12.97 16.19 23.93
CA SER A 41 -13.05 14.90 23.23
C SER A 41 -13.07 15.06 21.70
N LEU A 42 -13.64 16.15 21.18
CA LEU A 42 -13.64 16.44 19.75
C LEU A 42 -12.31 17.04 19.29
N LEU A 43 -11.59 17.74 20.18
CA LEU A 43 -10.24 18.22 19.91
C LEU A 43 -9.26 17.05 19.71
N ALA A 44 -9.33 16.02 20.56
CA ALA A 44 -8.53 14.80 20.40
C ALA A 44 -8.79 14.13 19.04
N GLY A 45 -10.06 13.94 18.68
CA GLY A 45 -10.43 13.35 17.39
C GLY A 45 -10.08 14.22 16.17
N LEU A 46 -9.96 15.55 16.34
CA LEU A 46 -9.45 16.47 15.33
C LEU A 46 -7.94 16.32 15.14
N THR A 47 -7.17 16.22 16.23
CA THR A 47 -5.72 15.99 16.18
C THR A 47 -5.39 14.71 15.43
N ASP A 48 -6.13 13.62 15.70
CA ASP A 48 -5.97 12.36 14.97
C ASP A 48 -6.20 12.55 13.47
N SER A 49 -7.35 13.14 13.08
CA SER A 49 -7.61 13.38 11.65
C SER A 49 -6.64 14.35 10.97
N ALA A 50 -6.05 15.28 11.72
CA ALA A 50 -5.00 16.14 11.20
C ALA A 50 -3.72 15.35 10.90
N LEU A 51 -3.33 14.43 11.79
CA LEU A 51 -2.22 13.51 11.53
C LEU A 51 -2.51 12.61 10.33
N ASP A 52 -3.75 12.14 10.16
CA ASP A 52 -4.17 11.35 9.00
C ASP A 52 -4.05 12.14 7.69
N ALA A 53 -4.43 13.42 7.71
CA ALA A 53 -4.27 14.30 6.56
C ALA A 53 -2.80 14.52 6.20
N VAL A 54 -1.91 14.66 7.20
CA VAL A 54 -0.46 14.73 6.99
C VAL A 54 0.07 13.42 6.40
N ALA A 55 -0.33 12.27 6.95
CA ALA A 55 0.09 10.95 6.45
C ALA A 55 -0.36 10.73 5.00
N SER A 56 -1.62 11.07 4.68
CA SER A 56 -2.19 10.99 3.33
C SER A 56 -1.50 11.93 2.36
N PHE A 57 -1.12 13.14 2.81
CA PHE A 57 -0.37 14.10 2.02
C PHE A 57 1.04 13.59 1.70
N LEU A 58 1.76 13.07 2.70
CA LEU A 58 3.07 12.44 2.49
C LEU A 58 2.97 11.24 1.53
N ASN A 59 1.92 10.44 1.65
CA ASN A 59 1.67 9.32 0.74
C ASN A 59 1.43 9.80 -0.71
N LEU A 60 0.64 10.87 -0.89
CA LEU A 60 0.45 11.49 -2.20
C LEU A 60 1.77 11.98 -2.80
N LEU A 61 2.61 12.65 -1.99
CA LEU A 61 3.93 13.11 -2.45
C LEU A 61 4.83 11.94 -2.83
N ALA A 62 4.83 10.87 -2.04
CA ALA A 62 5.66 9.71 -2.31
C ALA A 62 5.22 8.95 -3.56
N VAL A 63 3.92 8.76 -3.78
CA VAL A 63 3.37 8.19 -5.03
C VAL A 63 3.66 9.12 -6.21
N HIS A 64 3.52 10.43 -6.04
CA HIS A 64 3.87 11.39 -7.09
C HIS A 64 5.34 11.28 -7.48
N TYR A 65 6.23 11.15 -6.50
CA TYR A 65 7.67 10.97 -6.71
C TYR A 65 7.98 9.60 -7.33
N ALA A 66 7.35 8.52 -6.86
CA ALA A 66 7.52 7.17 -7.40
C ALA A 66 7.10 7.04 -8.87
N LEU A 67 6.11 7.83 -9.28
CA LEU A 67 5.65 7.90 -10.67
C LEU A 67 6.54 8.76 -11.58
N ARG A 68 7.59 9.41 -11.06
CA ARG A 68 8.55 10.12 -11.91
C ARG A 68 9.36 9.13 -12.74
N PRO A 69 9.57 9.41 -14.05
CA PRO A 69 10.42 8.59 -14.88
C PRO A 69 11.86 8.60 -14.36
N ALA A 70 12.70 7.73 -14.93
CA ALA A 70 14.13 7.74 -14.66
C ALA A 70 14.75 9.11 -14.99
N ASP A 71 15.62 9.59 -14.11
CA ASP A 71 16.44 10.78 -14.29
C ASP A 71 17.93 10.42 -14.26
N ASP A 72 18.80 11.42 -14.42
CA ASP A 72 20.25 11.20 -14.52
C ASP A 72 20.84 10.61 -13.24
N ASP A 73 20.27 10.96 -12.08
CA ASP A 73 20.69 10.48 -10.75
C ASP A 73 20.04 9.12 -10.37
N HIS A 74 18.89 8.77 -10.97
CA HIS A 74 18.12 7.53 -10.73
C HIS A 74 17.71 6.86 -12.05
N ARG A 75 18.68 6.19 -12.68
CA ARG A 75 18.52 5.53 -13.99
C ARG A 75 17.51 4.38 -14.03
N PHE A 76 17.21 3.77 -12.89
CA PHE A 76 16.19 2.71 -12.75
C PHE A 76 14.83 3.25 -12.32
N GLY A 77 14.68 4.58 -12.27
CA GLY A 77 13.45 5.24 -11.84
C GLY A 77 13.25 5.28 -10.33
N HIS A 78 12.08 5.80 -9.95
CA HIS A 78 11.77 6.16 -8.56
C HIS A 78 10.82 5.18 -7.87
N GLY A 79 10.53 4.01 -8.47
CA GLY A 79 9.51 3.07 -8.00
C GLY A 79 9.69 2.61 -6.55
N LYS A 80 10.94 2.49 -6.05
CA LYS A 80 11.23 2.13 -4.64
C LYS A 80 10.73 3.18 -3.63
N ALA A 81 10.50 4.43 -4.04
CA ALA A 81 9.92 5.44 -3.17
C ALA A 81 8.52 5.04 -2.66
N GLU A 82 7.78 4.26 -3.43
CA GLU A 82 6.48 3.73 -3.00
C GLU A 82 6.61 2.72 -1.85
N ALA A 83 7.61 1.84 -1.90
CA ALA A 83 7.89 0.89 -0.84
C ALA A 83 8.38 1.60 0.44
N LEU A 84 9.20 2.65 0.29
CA LEU A 84 9.63 3.52 1.40
C LEU A 84 8.44 4.25 2.04
N ALA A 85 7.50 4.76 1.24
CA ALA A 85 6.27 5.37 1.75
C ALA A 85 5.45 4.37 2.56
N GLY A 86 5.23 3.17 2.02
CA GLY A 86 4.53 2.09 2.71
C GLY A 86 5.23 1.69 4.02
N MET A 87 6.56 1.71 4.06
CA MET A 87 7.34 1.45 5.28
C MET A 87 7.11 2.54 6.33
N ALA A 88 7.19 3.81 5.94
CA ALA A 88 6.97 4.94 6.84
C ALA A 88 5.55 4.93 7.41
N GLN A 89 4.55 4.63 6.57
CA GLN A 89 3.16 4.47 7.02
C GLN A 89 2.99 3.27 7.95
N ALA A 90 3.59 2.11 7.65
CA ALA A 90 3.53 0.95 8.53
C ALA A 90 4.11 1.24 9.91
N LEU A 91 5.21 2.00 9.97
CA LEU A 91 5.79 2.46 11.24
C LEU A 91 4.82 3.38 12.00
N PHE A 92 4.24 4.36 11.31
CA PHE A 92 3.27 5.29 11.91
C PHE A 92 2.05 4.55 12.47
N ILE A 93 1.44 3.66 11.67
CA ILE A 93 0.30 2.82 12.07
C ILE A 93 0.68 1.91 13.25
N GLY A 94 1.89 1.33 13.24
CA GLY A 94 2.38 0.49 14.32
C GLY A 94 2.50 1.25 15.64
N VAL A 95 3.04 2.47 15.61
CA VAL A 95 3.10 3.35 16.79
C VAL A 95 1.70 3.68 17.29
N SER A 96 0.78 4.07 16.40
CA SER A 96 -0.61 4.35 16.75
C SER A 96 -1.30 3.14 17.38
N ALA A 97 -1.10 1.93 16.84
CA ALA A 97 -1.68 0.71 17.39
C ALA A 97 -1.19 0.42 18.82
N VAL A 98 0.10 0.65 19.11
CA VAL A 98 0.65 0.50 20.47
C VAL A 98 0.04 1.53 21.42
N LEU A 99 -0.05 2.80 21.00
CA LEU A 99 -0.67 3.85 21.82
C LEU A 99 -2.13 3.54 22.14
N ILE A 100 -2.90 3.11 21.13
CA ILE A 100 -4.30 2.68 21.30
C ILE A 100 -4.38 1.48 22.24
N GLY A 101 -3.48 0.51 22.11
CA GLY A 101 -3.41 -0.64 23.01
C GLY A 101 -3.17 -0.24 24.48
N VAL A 102 -2.24 0.70 24.71
CA VAL A 102 -1.97 1.24 26.06
C VAL A 102 -3.20 1.97 26.61
N GLN A 103 -3.85 2.81 25.80
CA GLN A 103 -5.08 3.51 26.19
C GLN A 103 -6.24 2.55 26.48
N ALA A 104 -6.37 1.47 25.70
CA ALA A 104 -7.39 0.45 25.92
C ALA A 104 -7.17 -0.27 27.27
N VAL A 105 -5.92 -0.58 27.62
CA VAL A 105 -5.57 -1.15 28.93
C VAL A 105 -5.86 -0.14 30.05
N GLU A 106 -5.51 1.13 29.89
CA GLU A 106 -5.80 2.16 30.89
C GLU A 106 -7.32 2.33 31.11
N ARG A 107 -8.12 2.26 30.04
CA ARG A 107 -9.59 2.30 30.10
C ARG A 107 -10.21 1.08 30.78
N LEU A 108 -9.57 -0.09 30.77
CA LEU A 108 -9.99 -1.24 31.60
C LEU A 108 -9.89 -0.91 33.09
N HIS A 109 -8.86 -0.17 33.49
CA HIS A 109 -8.62 0.20 34.89
C HIS A 109 -9.43 1.41 35.33
N THR A 110 -9.61 2.40 34.45
CA THR A 110 -10.34 3.64 34.75
C THR A 110 -11.38 3.94 33.67
N PRO A 111 -12.63 3.47 33.83
CA PRO A 111 -13.69 3.74 32.87
C PRO A 111 -14.01 5.24 32.84
N GLN A 112 -13.69 5.91 31.74
CA GLN A 112 -14.13 7.29 31.52
C GLN A 112 -15.49 7.28 30.81
N PRO A 113 -16.47 8.09 31.26
CA PRO A 113 -17.73 8.21 30.56
C PRO A 113 -17.50 8.77 29.16
N LEU A 114 -18.04 8.08 28.15
CA LEU A 114 -18.09 8.58 26.78
C LEU A 114 -18.91 9.87 26.79
N GLY A 115 -18.30 10.98 26.37
CA GLY A 115 -18.95 12.28 26.33
C GLY A 115 -20.12 12.26 25.35
N ASP A 116 -21.33 12.22 25.90
CA ASP A 116 -22.57 12.03 25.14
C ASP A 116 -23.03 13.37 24.56
N THR A 117 -22.49 13.77 23.41
CA THR A 117 -23.05 14.88 22.63
C THR A 117 -23.60 14.34 21.31
N ALA A 118 -24.89 14.59 21.06
CA ALA A 118 -25.56 14.21 19.80
C ALA A 118 -24.80 14.68 18.55
N ILE A 119 -24.06 15.79 18.66
CA ILE A 119 -23.17 16.33 17.63
C ILE A 119 -21.98 15.38 17.35
N GLY A 120 -21.37 14.78 18.38
CA GLY A 120 -20.27 13.83 18.22
C GLY A 120 -20.69 12.55 17.49
N ILE A 121 -21.89 12.04 17.78
CA ILE A 121 -22.45 10.86 17.08
C ILE A 121 -22.70 11.17 15.60
N ALA A 122 -23.27 12.34 15.27
CA ALA A 122 -23.52 12.74 13.88
C ALA A 122 -22.22 12.86 13.07
N VAL A 123 -21.18 13.44 13.65
CA VAL A 123 -19.85 13.58 13.01
C VAL A 123 -19.19 12.21 12.84
N MET A 124 -19.32 11.32 13.82
CA MET A 124 -18.79 9.95 13.73
C MET A 124 -19.49 9.14 12.63
N LEU A 125 -20.81 9.26 12.49
CA LEU A 125 -21.56 8.60 11.41
C LEU A 125 -21.17 9.15 10.02
N LEU A 126 -21.01 10.47 9.89
CA LEU A 126 -20.51 11.08 8.65
C LEU A 126 -19.10 10.57 8.32
N SER A 127 -18.22 10.51 9.32
CA SER A 127 -16.86 9.99 9.17
C SER A 127 -16.88 8.54 8.69
N LEU A 128 -17.71 7.69 9.30
CA LEU A 128 -17.84 6.29 8.92
C LEU A 128 -18.28 6.13 7.45
N ALA A 129 -19.27 6.92 7.01
CA ALA A 129 -19.77 6.89 5.65
C ALA A 129 -18.72 7.32 4.61
N LEU A 130 -17.99 8.40 4.90
CA LEU A 130 -16.91 8.89 4.04
C LEU A 130 -15.74 7.90 3.97
N THR A 131 -15.34 7.34 5.12
CA THR A 131 -14.27 6.33 5.19
C THR A 131 -14.66 5.05 4.43
N LEU A 132 -15.91 4.59 4.54
CA LEU A 132 -16.42 3.46 3.75
C LEU A 132 -16.33 3.71 2.24
N ALA A 133 -16.75 4.90 1.79
CA ALA A 133 -16.67 5.26 0.37
C ALA A 133 -15.21 5.31 -0.12
N LEU A 134 -14.30 5.85 0.68
CA LEU A 134 -12.88 5.90 0.36
C LEU A 134 -12.27 4.49 0.27
N LEU A 135 -12.56 3.62 1.25
CA LEU A 135 -12.07 2.25 1.28
C LEU A 135 -12.56 1.44 0.08
N ALA A 136 -13.82 1.64 -0.36
CA ALA A 136 -14.35 0.98 -1.55
C ALA A 136 -13.56 1.38 -2.82
N LEU A 137 -13.19 2.65 -2.94
CA LEU A 137 -12.38 3.17 -4.04
C LEU A 137 -10.95 2.63 -3.97
N GLN A 138 -10.30 2.70 -2.79
CA GLN A 138 -8.95 2.20 -2.58
C GLN A 138 -8.86 0.70 -2.83
N HIS A 139 -9.84 -0.10 -2.39
CA HIS A 139 -9.87 -1.55 -2.63
C HIS A 139 -9.94 -1.88 -4.13
N LYS A 140 -10.72 -1.12 -4.89
CA LYS A 140 -10.74 -1.25 -6.35
C LYS A 140 -9.38 -0.94 -6.96
N VAL A 141 -8.71 0.12 -6.50
CA VAL A 141 -7.40 0.52 -7.00
C VAL A 141 -6.32 -0.50 -6.64
N ILE A 142 -6.26 -0.96 -5.38
CA ILE A 142 -5.29 -1.97 -4.91
C ILE A 142 -5.40 -3.26 -5.74
N ARG A 143 -6.62 -3.72 -6.04
CA ARG A 143 -6.81 -4.92 -6.87
C ARG A 143 -6.37 -4.74 -8.32
N LEU A 144 -6.35 -3.51 -8.83
CA LEU A 144 -5.96 -3.20 -10.21
C LEU A 144 -4.48 -2.84 -10.34
N THR A 145 -3.88 -2.22 -9.32
CA THR A 145 -2.52 -1.67 -9.38
C THR A 145 -1.52 -2.42 -8.51
N GLY A 146 -1.97 -3.16 -7.48
CA GLY A 146 -1.06 -3.82 -6.53
C GLY A 146 -0.25 -2.87 -5.65
N SER A 147 -0.56 -1.56 -5.68
CA SER A 147 0.22 -0.52 -5.01
C SER A 147 0.35 -0.73 -3.50
N THR A 148 1.59 -0.73 -3.01
CA THR A 148 1.90 -0.87 -1.59
C THR A 148 1.57 0.39 -0.81
N ALA A 149 1.77 1.56 -1.42
CA ALA A 149 1.42 2.85 -0.83
C ALA A 149 -0.10 2.99 -0.61
N VAL A 150 -0.91 2.65 -1.62
CA VAL A 150 -2.38 2.70 -1.48
C VAL A 150 -2.88 1.61 -0.52
N ARG A 151 -2.21 0.43 -0.48
CA ARG A 151 -2.53 -0.62 0.49
C ARG A 151 -2.28 -0.19 1.94
N ALA A 152 -1.16 0.50 2.18
CA ALA A 152 -0.84 1.04 3.51
C ALA A 152 -1.84 2.11 3.94
N ASP A 153 -2.19 3.03 3.03
CA ASP A 153 -3.24 4.03 3.24
C ASP A 153 -4.59 3.39 3.62
N SER A 154 -4.99 2.37 2.87
CA SER A 154 -6.26 1.67 3.10
C SER A 154 -6.29 0.94 4.43
N LEU A 155 -5.16 0.41 4.91
CA LEU A 155 -5.12 -0.20 6.23
C LEU A 155 -5.39 0.82 7.33
N HIS A 156 -4.81 2.01 7.23
CA HIS A 156 -5.02 3.09 8.20
C HIS A 156 -6.51 3.44 8.31
N TYR A 157 -7.16 3.74 7.19
CA TYR A 157 -8.60 4.04 7.16
C TYR A 157 -9.49 2.88 7.61
N ARG A 158 -9.08 1.63 7.32
CA ARG A 158 -9.81 0.45 7.81
C ARG A 158 -9.69 0.32 9.33
N SER A 159 -8.55 0.69 9.89
CA SER A 159 -8.31 0.72 11.33
C SER A 159 -9.22 1.74 12.01
N ASP A 160 -9.32 2.94 11.45
CA ASP A 160 -10.24 3.98 11.93
C ASP A 160 -11.71 3.55 11.85
N LEU A 161 -12.09 2.86 10.77
CA LEU A 161 -13.44 2.35 10.62
C LEU A 161 -13.75 1.30 11.71
N LEU A 162 -12.83 0.37 11.97
CA LEU A 162 -12.99 -0.66 13.00
C LEU A 162 -13.08 -0.04 14.39
N LEU A 163 -12.22 0.95 14.70
CA LEU A 163 -12.24 1.67 15.97
C LEU A 163 -13.56 2.42 16.18
N ASN A 164 -13.98 3.23 15.20
CA ASN A 164 -15.24 3.97 15.30
C ASN A 164 -16.46 3.03 15.39
N SER A 165 -16.44 1.92 14.65
CA SER A 165 -17.50 0.90 14.72
C SER A 165 -17.53 0.22 16.09
N SER A 166 -16.37 -0.06 16.69
CA SER A 166 -16.28 -0.61 18.05
C SER A 166 -16.86 0.35 19.08
N ILE A 167 -16.55 1.65 18.99
CA ILE A 167 -17.08 2.67 19.90
C ILE A 167 -18.61 2.75 19.78
N LEU A 168 -19.15 2.70 18.56
CA LEU A 168 -20.60 2.63 18.32
C LEU A 168 -21.24 1.38 18.95
N LEU A 169 -20.60 0.23 18.78
CA LEU A 169 -21.05 -1.03 19.38
C LEU A 169 -21.02 -0.92 20.91
N ALA A 170 -19.94 -0.39 21.47
CA ALA A 170 -19.75 -0.19 22.90
C ALA A 170 -20.79 0.75 23.52
N LEU A 171 -21.12 1.85 22.85
CA LEU A 171 -22.22 2.74 23.29
C LEU A 171 -23.57 2.00 23.33
N LEU A 172 -23.83 1.14 22.33
CA LEU A 172 -25.06 0.34 22.28
C LEU A 172 -25.09 -0.73 23.39
N LEU A 173 -23.96 -1.41 23.63
CA LEU A 173 -23.77 -2.43 24.66
C LEU A 173 -23.72 -1.87 26.09
N ALA A 174 -23.24 -0.65 26.27
CA ALA A 174 -23.27 0.07 27.55
C ALA A 174 -24.72 0.25 28.04
N ARG A 175 -25.67 0.42 27.11
CA ARG A 175 -27.11 0.47 27.40
C ARG A 175 -27.66 -0.87 27.93
N PHE A 176 -26.97 -1.98 27.65
CA PHE A 176 -27.28 -3.33 28.15
C PHE A 176 -26.42 -3.73 29.39
N GLY A 177 -25.59 -2.82 29.92
CA GLY A 177 -24.90 -2.99 31.20
C GLY A 177 -23.54 -3.71 31.15
N TRP A 178 -22.90 -3.86 29.98
CA TRP A 178 -21.62 -4.56 29.83
C TRP A 178 -20.49 -3.60 29.37
N PRO A 179 -20.06 -2.63 30.19
CA PRO A 179 -19.08 -1.61 29.80
C PRO A 179 -17.67 -2.15 29.55
N GLN A 180 -17.33 -3.31 30.11
CA GLN A 180 -16.00 -3.92 30.01
C GLN A 180 -15.70 -4.54 28.64
N LEU A 181 -16.72 -4.83 27.83
CA LEU A 181 -16.56 -5.41 26.49
C LEU A 181 -15.87 -4.43 25.52
N ASP A 182 -16.05 -3.12 25.69
CA ASP A 182 -15.46 -2.08 24.83
C ASP A 182 -13.93 -2.20 24.79
N ALA A 183 -13.30 -2.31 25.95
CA ALA A 183 -11.86 -2.34 26.03
C ALA A 183 -11.24 -3.67 25.54
N LEU A 184 -11.98 -4.79 25.62
CA LEU A 184 -11.62 -6.06 24.98
C LEU A 184 -11.63 -5.94 23.45
N PHE A 185 -12.66 -5.30 22.88
CA PHE A 185 -12.70 -5.03 21.44
C PHE A 185 -11.58 -4.07 21.01
N GLY A 186 -11.34 -3.00 21.78
CA GLY A 186 -10.24 -2.06 21.53
C GLY A 186 -8.88 -2.74 21.50
N LEU A 187 -8.62 -3.64 22.45
CA LEU A 187 -7.36 -4.41 22.51
C LEU A 187 -7.24 -5.39 21.33
N GLY A 188 -8.33 -6.09 20.98
CA GLY A 188 -8.37 -6.97 19.81
C GLY A 188 -8.10 -6.22 18.50
N ILE A 189 -8.69 -5.03 18.35
CA ILE A 189 -8.46 -4.15 17.19
C ILE A 189 -7.01 -3.68 17.16
N ALA A 190 -6.45 -3.21 18.28
CA ALA A 190 -5.05 -2.82 18.37
C ALA A 190 -4.09 -3.94 17.93
N CYS A 191 -4.32 -5.18 18.38
CA CYS A 191 -3.54 -6.34 17.94
C CYS A 191 -3.67 -6.61 16.43
N TYR A 192 -4.88 -6.52 15.88
CA TYR A 192 -5.12 -6.69 14.44
C TYR A 192 -4.41 -5.61 13.60
N ILE A 193 -4.49 -4.35 14.03
CA ILE A 193 -3.82 -3.22 13.36
C ILE A 193 -2.31 -3.43 13.39
N LEU A 194 -1.75 -3.80 14.56
CA LEU A 194 -0.31 -4.04 14.71
C LEU A 194 0.17 -5.18 13.81
N TRP A 195 -0.56 -6.30 13.76
CA TRP A 195 -0.24 -7.42 12.87
C TRP A 195 -0.26 -7.01 11.40
N SER A 196 -1.27 -6.22 10.99
CA SER A 196 -1.39 -5.73 9.62
C SER A 196 -0.28 -4.74 9.26
N ALA A 197 0.13 -3.87 10.18
CA ALA A 197 1.26 -2.97 10.01
C ALA A 197 2.57 -3.74 9.83
N LEU A 198 2.80 -4.79 10.64
CA LEU A 198 3.96 -5.66 10.49
C LEU A 198 3.98 -6.40 9.14
N GLN A 199 2.81 -6.79 8.63
CA GLN A 199 2.70 -7.40 7.31
C GLN A 199 3.12 -6.41 6.21
N ILE A 200 2.62 -5.17 6.23
CA ILE A 200 3.01 -4.14 5.25
C ILE A 200 4.51 -3.85 5.35
N ALA A 201 5.04 -3.71 6.57
CA ALA A 201 6.48 -3.50 6.76
C ALA A 201 7.28 -4.64 6.13
N ARG A 202 6.92 -5.90 6.36
CA ARG A 202 7.59 -7.06 5.73
C ARG A 202 7.51 -7.01 4.20
N GLU A 203 6.36 -6.67 3.63
CA GLU A 203 6.16 -6.56 2.19
C GLU A 203 6.99 -5.41 1.59
N SER A 204 7.02 -4.24 2.23
CA SER A 204 7.85 -3.11 1.85
C SER A 204 9.35 -3.44 1.94
N THR A 205 9.80 -4.07 3.03
CA THR A 205 11.20 -4.53 3.15
C THR A 205 11.56 -5.51 2.05
N ALA A 206 10.67 -6.46 1.74
CA ALA A 206 10.91 -7.43 0.69
C ALA A 206 11.12 -6.78 -0.68
N ILE A 207 10.33 -5.74 -1.02
CA ILE A 207 10.53 -4.97 -2.26
C ILE A 207 11.86 -4.22 -2.23
N LEU A 208 12.23 -3.61 -1.11
CA LEU A 208 13.50 -2.89 -0.97
C LEU A 208 14.72 -3.82 -1.07
N MET A 209 14.58 -5.06 -0.58
CA MET A 209 15.58 -6.13 -0.66
C MET A 209 15.60 -6.85 -2.02
N ASP A 210 14.91 -6.33 -3.04
CA ASP A 210 14.84 -6.91 -4.39
C ASP A 210 14.34 -8.37 -4.39
N LYS A 211 13.24 -8.64 -3.65
CA LYS A 211 12.58 -9.95 -3.67
C LYS A 211 12.16 -10.34 -5.09
N GLU A 212 12.45 -11.59 -5.43
CA GLU A 212 12.11 -12.19 -6.72
C GLU A 212 10.59 -12.27 -6.96
N LEU A 213 10.24 -12.30 -8.24
CA LEU A 213 8.89 -12.59 -8.69
C LEU A 213 8.47 -14.02 -8.27
N PRO A 214 7.16 -14.30 -8.19
CA PRO A 214 6.66 -15.65 -8.00
C PRO A 214 7.28 -16.65 -9.00
N GLY A 215 7.61 -17.85 -8.52
CA GLY A 215 8.36 -18.84 -9.30
C GLY A 215 7.66 -19.28 -10.59
N ASP A 216 6.33 -19.32 -10.59
CA ASP A 216 5.50 -19.59 -11.78
C ASP A 216 5.72 -18.56 -12.90
N VAL A 217 5.93 -17.29 -12.55
CA VAL A 217 6.23 -16.23 -13.52
C VAL A 217 7.64 -16.40 -14.08
N GLY A 218 8.61 -16.76 -13.23
CA GLY A 218 9.99 -17.03 -13.65
C GLY A 218 10.09 -18.23 -14.59
N GLU A 219 9.41 -19.32 -14.26
CA GLU A 219 9.32 -20.53 -15.09
C GLU A 219 8.66 -20.25 -16.45
N ASP A 220 7.59 -19.46 -16.48
CA ASP A 220 6.95 -19.02 -17.72
C ASP A 220 7.90 -18.17 -18.59
N MET A 221 8.64 -17.23 -17.99
CA MET A 221 9.64 -16.44 -18.71
C MET A 221 10.76 -17.31 -19.31
N ALA A 222 11.26 -18.30 -18.55
CA ALA A 222 12.27 -19.22 -19.04
C ALA A 222 11.74 -20.08 -20.20
N ALA A 223 10.51 -20.60 -20.09
CA ALA A 223 9.87 -21.40 -21.12
C ALA A 223 9.65 -20.59 -22.42
N LEU A 224 9.26 -19.32 -22.31
CA LEU A 224 9.09 -18.41 -23.44
C LEU A 224 10.41 -18.18 -24.20
N VAL A 225 11.52 -18.01 -23.49
CA VAL A 225 12.84 -17.80 -24.11
C VAL A 225 13.38 -19.09 -24.72
N LEU A 226 13.20 -20.23 -24.05
CA LEU A 226 13.61 -21.54 -24.56
C LEU A 226 12.86 -21.97 -25.84
N ALA A 227 11.67 -21.42 -26.08
CA ALA A 227 10.92 -21.66 -27.31
C ALA A 227 11.50 -20.97 -28.55
N ILE A 228 12.48 -20.07 -28.38
CA ILE A 228 13.09 -19.32 -29.49
C ILE A 228 14.10 -20.22 -30.23
N PRO A 229 13.95 -20.41 -31.56
CA PRO A 229 14.90 -21.20 -32.35
C PRO A 229 16.33 -20.64 -32.23
N GLY A 230 17.30 -21.51 -31.94
CA GLY A 230 18.71 -21.15 -31.80
C GLY A 230 19.18 -20.93 -30.35
N VAL A 231 18.25 -20.87 -29.40
CA VAL A 231 18.54 -20.87 -27.96
C VAL A 231 18.78 -22.30 -27.48
N LYS A 232 19.91 -22.55 -26.82
CA LYS A 232 20.23 -23.88 -26.26
C LYS A 232 19.80 -24.05 -24.80
N GLY A 233 19.77 -22.95 -24.06
CA GLY A 233 19.53 -22.94 -22.63
C GLY A 233 19.32 -21.53 -22.09
N VAL A 234 18.81 -21.46 -20.86
CA VAL A 234 18.66 -20.23 -20.09
C VAL A 234 19.08 -20.54 -18.66
N HIS A 235 19.94 -19.72 -18.10
CA HIS A 235 20.35 -19.81 -16.70
C HIS A 235 20.44 -18.42 -16.05
N ASP A 236 20.63 -18.41 -14.73
CA ASP A 236 20.73 -17.19 -13.91
C ASP A 236 19.61 -16.17 -14.16
N LEU A 237 18.37 -16.66 -14.27
CA LEU A 237 17.18 -15.81 -14.36
C LEU A 237 16.95 -15.11 -13.01
N ARG A 238 17.29 -13.82 -12.94
CA ARG A 238 17.08 -12.97 -11.77
C ARG A 238 15.97 -11.98 -12.04
N THR A 239 15.06 -11.85 -11.08
CA THR A 239 13.95 -10.92 -11.19
C THR A 239 13.86 -10.04 -9.95
N ARG A 240 13.42 -8.80 -10.12
CA ARG A 240 13.10 -7.90 -9.00
C ARG A 240 12.02 -6.91 -9.39
N VAL A 241 11.39 -6.28 -8.41
CA VAL A 241 10.29 -5.33 -8.61
C VAL A 241 10.65 -3.96 -8.05
N SER A 242 10.34 -2.90 -8.80
CA SER A 242 10.40 -1.50 -8.34
C SER A 242 9.11 -0.78 -8.74
N GLY A 243 8.24 -0.53 -7.76
CA GLY A 243 6.89 -0.03 -8.04
C GLY A 243 6.14 -0.97 -8.99
N ASN A 244 5.71 -0.44 -10.14
CA ASN A 244 5.02 -1.22 -11.18
C ASN A 244 5.96 -1.83 -12.24
N GLN A 245 7.26 -1.54 -12.20
CA GLN A 245 8.22 -2.09 -13.18
C GLN A 245 8.87 -3.37 -12.64
N TRP A 246 9.00 -4.36 -13.52
CA TRP A 246 9.72 -5.59 -13.25
C TRP A 246 11.07 -5.52 -13.94
N PHE A 247 12.15 -5.78 -13.22
CA PHE A 247 13.47 -5.92 -13.83
C PHE A 247 13.79 -7.40 -13.93
N VAL A 248 14.15 -7.83 -15.14
CA VAL A 248 14.47 -9.22 -15.47
C VAL A 248 15.87 -9.24 -16.06
N GLN A 249 16.72 -10.09 -15.51
CA GLN A 249 18.07 -10.35 -16.02
C GLN A 249 18.18 -11.84 -16.27
N LEU A 250 18.71 -12.23 -17.42
CA LEU A 250 18.94 -13.64 -17.73
C LEU A 250 20.16 -13.84 -18.60
N HIS A 251 20.74 -15.03 -18.50
CA HIS A 251 21.81 -15.49 -19.36
C HIS A 251 21.26 -16.49 -20.37
N LEU A 252 21.67 -16.31 -21.62
CA LEU A 252 21.13 -17.00 -22.77
C LEU A 252 22.24 -17.82 -23.41
N GLU A 253 22.10 -19.14 -23.37
CA GLU A 253 23.10 -20.08 -23.86
C GLU A 253 22.97 -20.23 -25.38
N LEU A 254 24.02 -19.85 -26.09
CA LEU A 254 24.09 -19.78 -27.55
C LEU A 254 25.31 -20.56 -28.09
N PRO A 255 25.28 -21.05 -29.35
CA PRO A 255 26.46 -21.62 -29.99
C PRO A 255 27.68 -20.68 -29.96
N GLY A 256 28.85 -21.13 -29.47
CA GLY A 256 30.03 -20.26 -29.35
C GLY A 256 30.64 -19.74 -30.66
N GLN A 257 30.24 -20.28 -31.81
CA GLN A 257 30.71 -19.84 -33.14
C GLN A 257 29.80 -18.80 -33.79
N LEU A 258 28.70 -18.44 -33.12
CA LEU A 258 27.65 -17.59 -33.68
C LEU A 258 28.15 -16.14 -33.79
N PRO A 259 27.98 -15.45 -34.94
CA PRO A 259 28.38 -14.06 -35.09
C PRO A 259 27.68 -13.17 -34.05
N LEU A 260 28.39 -12.18 -33.50
CA LEU A 260 27.87 -11.30 -32.44
C LEU A 260 26.54 -10.63 -32.82
N HIS A 261 26.36 -10.26 -34.10
CA HIS A 261 25.13 -9.65 -34.57
C HIS A 261 23.92 -10.60 -34.53
N GLU A 262 24.12 -11.88 -34.83
CA GLU A 262 23.07 -12.91 -34.74
C GLU A 262 22.76 -13.24 -33.28
N ALA A 263 23.79 -13.35 -32.43
CA ALA A 263 23.64 -13.58 -30.99
C ALA A 263 22.87 -12.42 -30.33
N HIS A 264 23.21 -11.18 -30.69
CA HIS A 264 22.47 -10.00 -30.26
C HIS A 264 21.01 -10.03 -30.75
N GLY A 265 20.77 -10.49 -31.99
CA GLY A 265 19.41 -10.69 -32.51
C GLY A 265 18.57 -11.63 -31.64
N LEU A 266 19.15 -12.75 -31.19
CA LEU A 266 18.47 -13.68 -30.27
C LEU A 266 18.21 -13.05 -28.89
N CYS A 267 19.15 -12.27 -28.36
CA CYS A 267 18.94 -11.54 -27.10
C CYS A 267 17.81 -10.49 -27.22
N VAL A 268 17.74 -9.77 -28.33
CA VAL A 268 16.66 -8.80 -28.61
C VAL A 268 15.33 -9.52 -28.74
N GLU A 269 15.30 -10.67 -29.42
CA GLU A 269 14.10 -11.50 -29.56
C GLU A 269 13.61 -12.02 -28.20
N ALA A 270 14.51 -12.51 -27.34
CA ALA A 270 14.18 -12.94 -25.99
C ALA A 270 13.59 -11.81 -25.13
N SER A 271 14.22 -10.63 -25.17
CA SER A 271 13.69 -9.42 -24.53
C SER A 271 12.30 -9.06 -25.05
N ARG A 272 12.08 -9.18 -26.37
CA ARG A 272 10.80 -8.88 -27.02
C ARG A 272 9.69 -9.84 -26.59
N VAL A 273 9.94 -11.16 -26.59
CA VAL A 273 8.92 -12.16 -26.22
C VAL A 273 8.48 -11.97 -24.77
N ILE A 274 9.42 -11.74 -23.84
CA ILE A 274 9.09 -11.45 -22.44
C ILE A 274 8.26 -10.16 -22.34
N ARG A 275 8.67 -9.08 -23.02
CA ARG A 275 7.94 -7.80 -23.01
C ARG A 275 6.54 -7.87 -23.64
N GLN A 276 6.33 -8.74 -24.62
CA GLN A 276 5.01 -8.96 -25.23
C GLN A 276 4.04 -9.61 -24.24
N ARG A 277 4.52 -10.55 -23.43
CA ARG A 277 3.71 -11.19 -22.39
C ARG A 277 3.55 -10.29 -21.16
N TYR A 278 4.64 -9.64 -20.76
CA TYR A 278 4.79 -8.82 -19.56
C TYR A 278 5.21 -7.41 -19.95
N SER A 279 4.25 -6.56 -20.30
CA SER A 279 4.50 -5.20 -20.80
C SER A 279 5.24 -4.27 -19.82
N GLN A 280 5.29 -4.64 -18.53
CA GLN A 280 5.96 -3.90 -17.47
C GLN A 280 7.39 -4.39 -17.17
N ALA A 281 7.87 -5.41 -17.90
CA ALA A 281 9.20 -5.96 -17.74
C ALA A 281 10.26 -5.16 -18.51
N ASP A 282 11.28 -4.70 -17.80
CA ASP A 282 12.53 -4.25 -18.36
C ASP A 282 13.54 -5.40 -18.32
N VAL A 283 13.98 -5.86 -19.49
CA VAL A 283 14.71 -7.12 -19.65
C VAL A 283 16.11 -6.83 -20.18
N LEU A 284 17.12 -7.28 -19.43
CA LEU A 284 18.51 -7.31 -19.83
C LEU A 284 18.94 -8.76 -20.06
N VAL A 285 19.50 -9.04 -21.24
CA VAL A 285 19.90 -10.40 -21.63
C VAL A 285 21.40 -10.41 -21.87
N HIS A 286 22.11 -11.33 -21.21
CA HIS A 286 23.50 -11.63 -21.49
C HIS A 286 23.60 -12.87 -22.38
N ALA A 287 24.48 -12.86 -23.38
CA ALA A 287 24.72 -14.00 -24.27
C ALA A 287 25.93 -14.78 -23.77
N ASP A 288 25.71 -16.04 -23.37
CA ASP A 288 26.77 -16.95 -22.95
C ASP A 288 27.02 -18.02 -24.01
N PRO A 289 28.28 -18.25 -24.41
CA PRO A 289 28.61 -19.31 -25.34
C PRO A 289 28.61 -20.69 -24.65
N VAL A 290 28.04 -21.68 -25.32
CA VAL A 290 28.13 -23.12 -24.98
C VAL A 290 29.26 -23.80 -25.73
#